data_AF-A0A662IT83-F1
#
_entry.id   AF-A0A662IT83-F1
#
_cell.length_a   1.000
_cell.length_b   1.000
_cell.length_c   1.000
_cell.angle_alpha   90.00
_cell.angle_beta   90.00
_cell.angle_gamma   90.00
#
_symmetry.space_group_name_H-M   'P 1'
#
loop_
_entity.id
_entity.type
_entity.pdbx_description
1 polymer ?
#
loop_
_entity_poly.entity_id
_entity_poly.type
_entity_poly.pdbx_seq_one_letter_code
_entity_poly.pdbx_strand_id
1 'polypeptide(L)'
;MASGGEVLGYIIGEATPSSAVFLSTKPPKLGQYVLVEHAEGDLLGMVEALISGSVSLSADIHDPRVVERVRKLGDFRDLYVKGRVKVLGDLATLSLPRSPPQPGAEVREAGREALIKVFSHGGRSEIRIGSLISHPDVPVYVDANRMVTRHLAILAMTGAGKSNAVAVIASRLVELGGTVVIFDMHSEYVRSRLGGPVHVVKPAINPAYMTPVELMQLMRVEPHYHVQERFFRKAYREALRKSIQEPGGFLDLLEKELVKLEEEAAGRERGAVASLIN
;
A
#
# COMPACT_ATOMS: atom_id res chain seq x y z
N MET A 1 -2.96 33.07 -13.55
CA MET A 1 -1.49 32.88 -13.59
C MET A 1 -1.26 31.38 -13.54
N ALA A 2 -0.61 30.84 -14.59
CA ALA A 2 -1.01 29.58 -15.22
C ALA A 2 -0.69 28.31 -14.41
N SER A 3 -1.72 27.49 -14.17
CA SER A 3 -1.61 26.10 -13.68
C SER A 3 -0.92 25.16 -14.68
N GLY A 4 -0.88 25.54 -15.95
CA GLY A 4 -0.28 24.78 -17.05
C GLY A 4 1.06 25.37 -17.50
N GLY A 5 1.97 24.46 -17.85
CA GLY A 5 3.23 24.76 -18.53
C GLY A 5 3.07 24.83 -20.04
N GLU A 6 4.11 24.44 -20.75
CA GLU A 6 4.13 24.45 -22.21
C GLU A 6 3.12 23.47 -22.83
N VAL A 7 2.58 23.81 -24.01
CA VAL A 7 1.72 22.93 -24.80
C VAL A 7 2.56 21.78 -25.37
N LEU A 8 2.21 20.55 -24.98
CA LEU A 8 2.86 19.32 -25.41
C LEU A 8 2.20 18.69 -26.64
N GLY A 9 0.94 19.04 -26.92
CA GLY A 9 0.18 18.50 -28.03
C GLY A 9 -1.32 18.79 -27.95
N TYR A 10 -2.09 18.09 -28.78
CA TYR A 10 -3.54 18.26 -28.87
C TYR A 10 -4.25 16.91 -28.94
N ILE A 11 -5.44 16.82 -28.33
CA ILE A 11 -6.27 15.62 -28.38
C ILE A 11 -6.68 15.31 -29.83
N ILE A 12 -6.60 14.05 -30.23
CA ILE A 12 -7.01 13.57 -31.56
C ILE A 12 -7.83 12.30 -31.46
N GLY A 13 -8.68 12.07 -32.46
CA GLY A 13 -9.51 10.87 -32.54
C GLY A 13 -10.57 10.82 -31.44
N GLU A 14 -10.97 9.61 -31.06
CA GLU A 14 -11.98 9.38 -30.04
C GLU A 14 -11.39 9.45 -28.63
N ALA A 15 -12.15 10.04 -27.71
CA ALA A 15 -11.81 10.14 -26.30
C ALA A 15 -12.97 9.67 -25.43
N THR A 16 -12.64 9.15 -24.25
CA THR A 16 -13.59 8.85 -23.17
C THR A 16 -13.34 9.80 -22.01
N PRO A 17 -14.24 9.88 -21.01
CA PRO A 17 -14.00 10.68 -19.82
C PRO A 17 -12.76 10.27 -19.01
N SER A 18 -12.22 9.07 -19.22
CA SER A 18 -11.07 8.52 -18.50
C SER A 18 -9.80 8.39 -19.35
N SER A 19 -9.88 8.54 -20.67
CA SER A 19 -8.74 8.31 -21.57
C SER A 19 -8.88 9.09 -22.87
N ALA A 20 -7.77 9.66 -23.35
CA ALA A 20 -7.70 10.29 -24.66
C ALA A 20 -6.36 10.02 -25.34
N VAL A 21 -6.33 10.14 -26.66
CA VAL A 21 -5.09 10.10 -27.45
C VAL A 21 -4.73 11.52 -27.85
N PHE A 22 -3.46 11.88 -27.77
CA PHE A 22 -2.97 13.18 -28.21
C PHE A 22 -1.83 13.05 -29.19
N LEU A 23 -1.77 13.98 -30.13
CA LEU A 23 -0.64 14.15 -31.04
C LEU A 23 0.32 15.16 -30.42
N SER A 24 1.56 14.73 -30.24
CA SER A 24 2.58 15.51 -29.54
C SER A 24 3.32 16.43 -30.51
N THR A 25 3.50 17.69 -30.10
CA THR A 25 4.41 18.66 -30.72
C THR A 25 5.81 18.56 -30.12
N LYS A 26 5.89 18.20 -28.84
CA LYS A 26 7.14 17.94 -28.11
C LYS A 26 7.08 16.59 -27.39
N PRO A 27 8.07 15.69 -27.57
CA PRO A 27 8.02 14.35 -26.99
C PRO A 27 7.86 14.39 -25.47
N PRO A 28 6.73 13.90 -24.92
CA PRO A 28 6.52 13.81 -23.48
C PRO A 28 7.24 12.58 -22.92
N LYS A 29 7.28 12.45 -21.60
CA LYS A 29 7.80 11.27 -20.90
C LYS A 29 6.67 10.36 -20.43
N LEU A 30 6.94 9.05 -20.38
CA LEU A 30 6.03 8.10 -19.76
C LEU A 30 5.85 8.44 -18.27
N GLY A 31 4.61 8.44 -17.78
CA GLY A 31 4.28 8.85 -16.41
C GLY A 31 4.40 10.35 -16.14
N GLN A 32 4.57 11.18 -17.18
CA GLN A 32 4.48 12.64 -17.03
C GLN A 32 3.02 13.03 -16.78
N TYR A 33 2.81 13.91 -15.81
CA TYR A 33 1.51 14.52 -15.56
C TYR A 33 1.28 15.68 -16.51
N VAL A 34 0.06 15.78 -17.01
CA VAL A 34 -0.37 16.80 -17.98
C VAL A 34 -1.71 17.39 -17.56
N LEU A 35 -2.01 18.58 -18.05
CA LEU A 35 -3.34 19.17 -17.99
C LEU A 35 -3.98 19.06 -19.37
N VAL A 36 -5.17 18.48 -19.41
CA VAL A 36 -5.99 18.37 -20.61
C VAL A 36 -7.06 19.44 -20.53
N GLU A 37 -7.13 20.30 -21.54
CA GLU A 37 -8.16 21.30 -21.67
C GLU A 37 -9.54 20.64 -21.80
N HIS A 38 -10.51 21.16 -21.06
CA HIS A 38 -11.89 20.69 -21.10
C HIS A 38 -12.84 21.85 -20.80
N ALA A 39 -14.08 21.74 -21.29
CA ALA A 39 -15.08 22.80 -21.22
C ALA A 39 -15.44 23.23 -19.78
N GLU A 40 -15.33 22.31 -18.82
CA GLU A 40 -15.63 22.55 -17.39
C GLU A 40 -14.38 22.95 -16.59
N GLY A 41 -13.22 23.04 -17.23
CA GLY A 41 -11.94 23.38 -16.62
C GLY A 41 -10.86 22.32 -16.86
N ASP A 42 -9.62 22.64 -16.51
CA ASP A 42 -8.48 21.74 -16.75
C ASP A 42 -8.58 20.43 -15.99
N LEU A 43 -8.37 19.32 -16.71
CA LEU A 43 -8.34 17.98 -16.17
C LEU A 43 -6.90 17.54 -15.96
N LEU A 44 -6.60 16.98 -14.78
CA LEU A 44 -5.33 16.32 -14.54
C LEU A 44 -5.32 14.98 -15.28
N GLY A 45 -4.27 14.74 -16.05
CA GLY A 45 -4.00 13.47 -16.71
C GLY A 45 -2.58 12.98 -16.49
N MET A 46 -2.34 11.72 -16.85
CA MET A 46 -1.02 11.10 -16.85
C MET A 46 -0.78 10.37 -18.17
N VAL A 47 0.41 10.55 -18.74
CA VAL A 47 0.83 9.86 -19.97
C VAL A 47 1.09 8.38 -19.64
N GLU A 48 0.20 7.49 -20.10
CA GLU A 48 0.27 6.05 -19.84
C GLU A 48 0.98 5.26 -20.93
N ALA A 49 1.02 5.79 -22.15
CA ALA A 49 1.69 5.14 -23.27
C ALA A 49 2.18 6.17 -24.28
N LEU A 50 3.29 5.84 -24.95
CA LEU A 50 3.85 6.62 -26.03
C LEU A 50 4.15 5.73 -27.23
N ILE A 51 3.79 6.22 -28.40
CA ILE A 51 4.01 5.58 -29.68
C ILE A 51 4.70 6.60 -30.57
N SER A 52 5.87 6.26 -31.08
CA SER A 52 6.54 7.01 -32.14
C SER A 52 6.29 6.31 -33.47
N GLY A 53 6.03 7.07 -34.52
CA GLY A 53 5.75 6.53 -35.84
C GLY A 53 6.15 7.51 -36.93
N SER A 54 6.03 7.04 -38.17
CA SER A 54 6.27 7.80 -39.39
C SER A 54 5.19 7.41 -40.39
N VAL A 55 4.75 8.35 -41.21
CA VAL A 55 3.85 8.04 -42.32
C VAL A 55 4.63 7.37 -43.46
N SER A 56 5.87 7.80 -43.71
CA SER A 56 6.73 7.29 -44.79
C SER A 56 7.53 6.05 -44.40
N LEU A 57 7.65 5.75 -43.09
CA LEU A 57 8.25 4.52 -42.56
C LEU A 57 7.18 3.70 -41.81
N SER A 58 6.12 3.31 -42.52
CA SER A 58 5.07 2.47 -41.96
C SER A 58 5.52 1.01 -41.78
N ALA A 59 4.75 0.24 -41.01
CA ALA A 59 5.00 -1.19 -40.79
C ALA A 59 4.79 -2.05 -42.05
N ASP A 60 4.19 -1.48 -43.10
CA ASP A 60 3.90 -2.17 -44.37
C ASP A 60 5.11 -2.20 -45.32
N ILE A 61 6.23 -1.58 -44.93
CA ILE A 61 7.46 -1.60 -45.73
C ILE A 61 8.19 -2.93 -45.55
N HIS A 62 8.37 -3.66 -46.65
CA HIS A 62 9.05 -4.95 -46.67
C HIS A 62 10.48 -4.93 -47.29
N ASP A 63 10.91 -3.79 -47.84
CA ASP A 63 12.25 -3.63 -48.45
C ASP A 63 13.14 -2.65 -47.66
N PRO A 64 14.22 -3.11 -47.01
CA PRO A 64 15.15 -2.25 -46.26
C PRO A 64 15.77 -1.11 -47.08
N ARG A 65 15.91 -1.26 -48.41
CA ARG A 65 16.47 -0.22 -49.29
C ARG A 65 15.55 1.00 -49.40
N VAL A 66 14.26 0.85 -49.15
CA VAL A 66 13.31 1.97 -49.06
C VAL A 66 13.62 2.81 -47.83
N VAL A 67 13.85 2.16 -46.67
CA VAL A 67 14.22 2.82 -45.42
C VAL A 67 15.53 3.60 -45.56
N GLU A 68 16.55 3.01 -46.20
CA GLU A 68 17.81 3.71 -46.45
C GLU A 68 17.65 4.96 -47.31
N ARG A 69 16.79 4.92 -48.34
CA ARG A 69 16.52 6.08 -49.19
C ARG A 69 15.81 7.19 -48.44
N VAL A 70 14.76 6.86 -47.67
CA VAL A 70 14.04 7.83 -46.83
C VAL A 70 14.98 8.46 -45.80
N ARG A 71 15.82 7.66 -45.14
CA ARG A 71 16.80 8.16 -44.18
C ARG A 71 17.83 9.10 -44.82
N LYS A 72 18.31 8.81 -46.04
CA LYS A 72 19.27 9.65 -46.77
C LYS A 72 18.68 10.99 -47.24
N LEU A 73 17.39 11.01 -47.54
CA LEU A 73 16.67 12.25 -47.87
C LEU A 73 16.53 13.19 -46.67
N GLY A 74 16.65 12.67 -45.44
CA GLY A 74 16.61 13.46 -44.21
C GLY A 74 15.23 14.08 -43.93
N ASP A 75 14.18 13.62 -44.61
CA ASP A 75 12.83 14.15 -44.45
C ASP A 75 12.13 13.45 -43.29
N PHE A 76 12.43 13.91 -42.08
CA PHE A 76 11.85 13.41 -40.82
C PHE A 76 10.62 14.22 -40.38
N ARG A 77 10.05 15.05 -41.26
CA ARG A 77 8.93 15.94 -40.93
C ARG A 77 7.62 15.21 -40.70
N ASP A 78 7.54 13.97 -41.18
CA ASP A 78 6.40 13.07 -41.04
C ASP A 78 6.53 12.12 -39.84
N LEU A 79 7.60 12.27 -39.04
CA LEU A 79 7.71 11.63 -37.73
C LEU A 79 6.68 12.25 -36.80
N TYR A 80 5.94 11.40 -36.10
CA TYR A 80 4.97 11.82 -35.10
C TYR A 80 5.14 11.02 -33.82
N VAL A 81 4.77 11.65 -32.71
CA VAL A 81 4.62 10.99 -31.42
C VAL A 81 3.16 11.10 -31.02
N LYS A 82 2.54 9.96 -30.71
CA LYS A 82 1.20 9.88 -30.12
C LYS A 82 1.33 9.41 -28.69
N GLY A 83 0.65 10.10 -27.78
CA GLY A 83 0.53 9.68 -26.39
C GLY A 83 -0.89 9.25 -26.07
N ARG A 84 -1.04 8.27 -25.18
CA ARG A 84 -2.30 8.02 -24.49
C ARG A 84 -2.23 8.70 -23.13
N VAL A 85 -3.17 9.59 -22.86
CA VAL A 85 -3.36 10.20 -21.55
C VAL A 85 -4.51 9.52 -20.83
N LYS A 86 -4.29 9.11 -19.59
CA LYS A 86 -5.36 8.76 -18.67
C LYS A 86 -5.79 9.98 -17.90
N VAL A 87 -7.06 10.30 -17.99
CA VAL A 87 -7.67 11.38 -17.21
C VAL A 87 -7.86 10.87 -15.79
N LEU A 88 -7.31 11.59 -14.82
CA LEU A 88 -7.39 11.29 -13.40
C LEU A 88 -8.55 12.02 -12.73
N GLY A 89 -8.87 13.21 -13.23
CA GLY A 89 -10.01 14.00 -12.78
C GLY A 89 -9.72 15.49 -12.77
N ASP A 90 -10.66 16.29 -12.26
CA ASP A 90 -10.48 17.72 -12.08
C ASP A 90 -9.46 18.04 -10.97
N LEU A 91 -8.84 19.22 -11.03
CA LEU A 91 -7.81 19.63 -10.07
C LEU A 91 -8.33 19.93 -8.65
N ALA A 92 -9.64 20.12 -8.47
CA ALA A 92 -10.21 20.51 -7.18
C ALA A 92 -10.68 19.31 -6.35
N THR A 93 -11.30 18.32 -6.99
CA THR A 93 -11.95 17.18 -6.34
C THR A 93 -11.44 15.83 -6.81
N LEU A 94 -10.60 15.79 -7.86
CA LEU A 94 -10.15 14.55 -8.52
C LEU A 94 -11.33 13.67 -8.98
N SER A 95 -12.46 14.30 -9.30
CA SER A 95 -13.60 13.61 -9.87
C SER A 95 -13.40 13.46 -11.37
N LEU A 96 -13.75 12.29 -11.90
CA LEU A 96 -13.74 12.11 -13.34
C LEU A 96 -14.82 13.00 -13.97
N PRO A 97 -14.51 13.65 -15.10
CA PRO A 97 -15.50 14.44 -15.82
C PRO A 97 -16.64 13.53 -16.30
N ARG A 98 -17.83 14.11 -16.50
CA ARG A 98 -18.98 13.37 -17.06
C ARG A 98 -18.99 13.36 -18.59
N SER A 99 -18.16 14.19 -19.21
CA SER A 99 -18.00 14.33 -20.66
C SER A 99 -16.53 14.15 -21.04
N PRO A 100 -16.22 13.55 -22.21
CA PRO A 100 -14.85 13.41 -22.67
C PRO A 100 -14.24 14.77 -23.07
N PRO A 101 -12.90 14.91 -23.04
CA PRO A 101 -12.23 16.04 -23.68
C PRO A 101 -12.49 16.03 -25.18
N GLN A 102 -12.61 17.22 -25.78
CA GLN A 102 -12.90 17.34 -27.21
C GLN A 102 -11.64 17.13 -28.06
N PRO A 103 -11.79 16.57 -29.28
CA PRO A 103 -10.72 16.61 -30.27
C PRO A 103 -10.28 18.06 -30.52
N GLY A 104 -8.97 18.27 -30.59
CA GLY A 104 -8.36 19.60 -30.68
C GLY A 104 -8.05 20.27 -29.34
N ALA A 105 -8.52 19.74 -28.21
CA ALA A 105 -8.20 20.27 -26.88
C ALA A 105 -6.69 20.22 -26.60
N GLU A 106 -6.16 21.27 -25.98
CA GLU A 106 -4.75 21.35 -25.61
C GLU A 106 -4.36 20.33 -24.53
N VAL A 107 -3.18 19.73 -24.70
CA VAL A 107 -2.49 18.95 -23.66
C VAL A 107 -1.24 19.73 -23.26
N ARG A 108 -1.20 20.19 -22.02
CA ARG A 108 -0.13 21.03 -21.46
C ARG A 108 0.61 20.27 -20.37
N GLU A 109 1.87 20.62 -20.14
CA GLU A 109 2.59 20.11 -18.97
C GLU A 109 1.91 20.54 -17.68
N ALA A 110 1.77 19.63 -16.70
CA ALA A 110 1.22 20.00 -15.41
C ALA A 110 2.25 20.77 -14.59
N GLY A 111 1.96 22.03 -14.28
CA GLY A 111 2.84 22.85 -13.47
C GLY A 111 2.95 22.35 -12.03
N ARG A 112 4.08 22.66 -11.39
CA ARG A 112 4.35 22.33 -9.97
C ARG A 112 3.19 22.70 -9.05
N GLU A 113 2.61 23.88 -9.23
CA GLU A 113 1.50 24.36 -8.39
C GLU A 113 0.25 23.48 -8.50
N ALA A 114 -0.07 23.01 -9.71
CA ALA A 114 -1.20 22.11 -9.93
C ALA A 114 -0.96 20.75 -9.27
N LEU A 115 0.26 20.21 -9.38
CA LEU A 115 0.62 18.93 -8.79
C LEU A 115 0.67 18.99 -7.26
N ILE A 116 1.16 20.08 -6.68
CA ILE A 116 1.16 20.26 -5.21
C ILE A 116 -0.25 20.24 -4.66
N LYS A 117 -1.22 20.89 -5.32
CA LYS A 117 -2.63 20.87 -4.88
C LYS A 117 -3.20 19.45 -4.77
N VAL A 118 -2.73 18.54 -5.61
CA VAL A 118 -3.21 17.15 -5.70
C VAL A 118 -2.43 16.20 -4.79
N PHE A 119 -1.11 16.33 -4.73
CA PHE A 119 -0.23 15.36 -4.07
C PHE A 119 0.32 15.81 -2.72
N SER A 120 0.16 17.09 -2.35
CA SER A 120 0.76 17.67 -1.15
C SER A 120 -0.28 18.49 -0.41
N HIS A 121 -0.98 17.83 0.53
CA HIS A 121 -2.12 18.43 1.20
C HIS A 121 -1.78 19.10 2.55
N GLY A 122 -0.53 19.25 3.00
CA GLY A 122 -0.11 20.16 4.08
C GLY A 122 -0.81 20.05 5.45
N GLY A 123 -1.70 19.07 5.64
CA GLY A 123 -2.48 18.89 6.85
C GLY A 123 -1.64 18.42 8.04
N ARG A 124 -2.18 18.54 9.25
CA ARG A 124 -1.50 18.12 10.49
C ARG A 124 -1.26 16.60 10.57
N SER A 125 -2.07 15.78 9.90
CA SER A 125 -1.88 14.32 9.80
C SER A 125 -1.05 13.90 8.57
N GLU A 126 -0.41 14.86 7.94
CA GLU A 126 0.46 14.80 6.78
C GLU A 126 1.75 13.98 6.92
N ILE A 127 1.87 12.79 6.33
CA ILE A 127 3.20 12.14 6.22
C ILE A 127 3.73 12.17 4.79
N ARG A 128 4.96 12.65 4.63
CA ARG A 128 5.67 12.62 3.34
C ARG A 128 6.23 11.22 3.09
N ILE A 129 5.84 10.61 1.97
CA ILE A 129 6.32 9.28 1.55
C ILE A 129 7.33 9.32 0.41
N GLY A 130 7.44 10.44 -0.31
CA GLY A 130 8.38 10.57 -1.43
C GLY A 130 8.19 11.83 -2.25
N SER A 131 8.43 11.71 -3.55
CA SER A 131 8.21 12.73 -4.58
C SER A 131 7.78 12.05 -5.89
N LEU A 132 7.19 12.82 -6.80
CA LEU A 132 6.83 12.31 -8.12
C LEU A 132 8.09 12.01 -8.95
N ILE A 133 8.08 10.90 -9.69
CA ILE A 133 9.23 10.50 -10.53
C ILE A 133 9.51 11.54 -11.63
N SER A 134 8.45 11.99 -12.30
CA SER A 134 8.53 12.96 -13.39
C SER A 134 8.70 14.41 -12.91
N HIS A 135 8.42 14.68 -11.63
CA HIS A 135 8.51 16.00 -11.00
C HIS A 135 9.13 15.89 -9.59
N PRO A 136 10.46 15.69 -9.50
CA PRO A 136 11.14 15.39 -8.23
C PRO A 136 11.01 16.49 -7.15
N ASP A 137 10.70 17.72 -7.56
CA ASP A 137 10.46 18.89 -6.72
C ASP A 137 9.04 18.96 -6.13
N VAL A 138 8.16 18.03 -6.54
CA VAL A 138 6.80 17.86 -6.00
C VAL A 138 6.82 16.73 -4.96
N PRO A 139 6.72 17.05 -3.66
CA PRO A 139 6.63 16.03 -2.62
C PRO A 139 5.26 15.35 -2.64
N VAL A 140 5.23 14.07 -2.26
CA VAL A 140 4.00 13.29 -2.12
C VAL A 140 3.73 13.03 -0.65
N TYR A 141 2.53 13.41 -0.22
CA TYR A 141 2.01 13.23 1.13
C TYR A 141 0.81 12.28 1.13
N VAL A 142 0.64 11.57 2.23
CA VAL A 142 -0.56 10.75 2.50
C VAL A 142 -1.09 11.08 3.89
N ASP A 143 -2.41 11.13 4.00
CA ASP A 143 -3.09 11.34 5.28
C ASP A 143 -2.92 10.11 6.18
N ALA A 144 -2.09 10.25 7.22
CA ALA A 144 -1.80 9.18 8.16
C ALA A 144 -3.06 8.64 8.84
N ASN A 145 -4.03 9.50 9.18
CA ASN A 145 -5.25 9.08 9.87
C ASN A 145 -6.09 8.17 8.98
N ARG A 146 -6.28 8.55 7.70
CA ARG A 146 -6.99 7.70 6.74
C ARG A 146 -6.25 6.39 6.49
N MET A 147 -4.92 6.45 6.38
CA MET A 147 -4.08 5.29 6.13
C MET A 147 -4.15 4.25 7.27
N VAL A 148 -4.11 4.69 8.53
CA VAL A 148 -4.17 3.77 9.68
C VAL A 148 -5.59 3.26 9.96
N THR A 149 -6.62 4.08 9.72
CA THR A 149 -8.03 3.71 9.99
C THR A 149 -8.64 2.81 8.92
N ARG A 150 -8.18 2.90 7.66
CA ARG A 150 -8.69 2.07 6.55
C ARG A 150 -7.82 0.86 6.23
N HIS A 151 -6.78 0.64 7.03
CA HIS A 151 -5.71 -0.32 6.77
C HIS A 151 -4.89 0.00 5.51
N LEU A 152 -3.64 -0.49 5.49
CA LEU A 152 -2.70 -0.29 4.39
C LEU A 152 -2.11 -1.64 3.98
N ALA A 153 -2.06 -1.89 2.66
CA ALA A 153 -1.30 -2.99 2.08
C ALA A 153 -0.13 -2.43 1.26
N ILE A 154 1.10 -2.86 1.58
CA ILE A 154 2.32 -2.53 0.81
C ILE A 154 2.74 -3.78 0.05
N LEU A 155 2.52 -3.78 -1.26
CA LEU A 155 2.80 -4.90 -2.16
C LEU A 155 3.99 -4.56 -3.05
N ALA A 156 5.04 -5.38 -3.02
CA ALA A 156 6.22 -5.21 -3.86
C ALA A 156 6.93 -6.54 -4.08
N MET A 157 7.65 -6.67 -5.20
CA MET A 157 8.57 -7.78 -5.43
C MET A 157 9.80 -7.68 -4.51
N THR A 158 10.51 -8.78 -4.31
CA THR A 158 11.78 -8.78 -3.57
C THR A 158 12.75 -7.78 -4.18
N GLY A 159 13.38 -6.95 -3.33
CA GLY A 159 14.30 -5.90 -3.77
C GLY A 159 13.64 -4.61 -4.26
N ALA A 160 12.31 -4.54 -4.42
CA ALA A 160 11.61 -3.33 -4.88
C ALA A 160 11.40 -2.27 -3.77
N GLY A 161 11.95 -2.49 -2.56
CA GLY A 161 11.94 -1.48 -1.50
C GLY A 161 10.76 -1.56 -0.50
N LYS A 162 10.09 -2.72 -0.35
CA LYS A 162 9.02 -2.93 0.65
C LYS A 162 9.45 -2.49 2.05
N SER A 163 10.58 -3.00 2.54
CA SER A 163 11.05 -2.72 3.91
C SER A 163 11.49 -1.26 4.08
N ASN A 164 12.00 -0.63 3.02
CA ASN A 164 12.27 0.80 3.00
C ASN A 164 10.98 1.63 3.10
N ALA A 165 9.94 1.28 2.35
CA ALA A 165 8.65 1.96 2.43
C ALA A 165 8.04 1.86 3.84
N VAL A 166 8.10 0.66 4.45
CA VAL A 166 7.69 0.46 5.84
C VAL A 166 8.50 1.34 6.79
N ALA A 167 9.82 1.40 6.64
CA ALA A 167 10.68 2.21 7.50
C ALA A 167 10.38 3.71 7.39
N VAL A 168 10.19 4.22 6.17
CA VAL A 168 9.80 5.63 5.93
C VAL A 168 8.46 5.92 6.58
N ILE A 169 7.44 5.10 6.33
CA ILE A 169 6.11 5.29 6.91
C ILE A 169 6.16 5.24 8.43
N ALA A 170 6.82 4.24 9.01
CA ALA A 170 6.97 4.10 10.46
C ALA A 170 7.67 5.31 11.07
N SER A 171 8.77 5.78 10.47
CA SER A 171 9.50 6.97 10.93
C SER A 171 8.60 8.20 10.96
N ARG A 172 7.83 8.43 9.89
CA ARG A 172 6.93 9.59 9.83
C ARG A 172 5.77 9.50 10.80
N LEU A 173 5.24 8.30 11.04
CA LEU A 173 4.20 8.10 12.05
C LEU A 173 4.72 8.39 13.45
N VAL A 174 5.91 7.93 13.79
CA VAL A 174 6.55 8.19 15.09
C VAL A 174 6.86 9.68 15.27
N GLU A 175 7.33 10.37 14.22
CA GLU A 175 7.54 11.83 14.24
C GLU A 175 6.24 12.62 14.51
N LEU A 176 5.08 12.09 14.13
CA LEU A 176 3.76 12.65 14.46
C LEU A 176 3.25 12.27 15.86
N GLY A 177 4.02 11.51 16.65
CA GLY A 177 3.62 10.99 17.96
C GLY A 177 2.83 9.68 17.90
N GLY A 178 2.78 9.02 16.74
CA GLY A 178 2.19 7.70 16.58
C GLY A 178 3.05 6.58 17.18
N THR A 179 2.40 5.49 17.59
CA THR A 179 3.09 4.27 18.04
C THR A 179 2.98 3.19 16.96
N VAL A 180 4.10 2.60 16.58
CA VAL A 180 4.17 1.53 15.56
C VAL A 180 4.71 0.26 16.20
N VAL A 181 3.97 -0.84 16.07
CA VAL A 181 4.42 -2.18 16.44
C VAL A 181 4.74 -2.95 15.17
N ILE A 182 5.98 -3.43 15.05
CA ILE A 182 6.45 -4.17 13.87
C ILE A 182 6.75 -5.61 14.30
N PHE A 183 6.08 -6.56 13.66
CA PHE A 183 6.44 -7.97 13.73
C PHE A 183 7.55 -8.25 12.71
N ASP A 184 8.80 -8.23 13.18
CA ASP A 184 9.99 -8.25 12.32
C ASP A 184 10.44 -9.69 11.98
N MET A 185 9.86 -10.24 10.92
CA MET A 185 10.13 -11.61 10.47
C MET A 185 11.58 -11.84 9.98
N HIS A 186 12.27 -10.78 9.53
CA HIS A 186 13.60 -10.87 8.91
C HIS A 186 14.68 -10.10 9.70
N SER A 187 14.35 -9.55 10.86
CA SER A 187 15.25 -8.76 11.70
C SER A 187 15.82 -7.50 10.99
N GLU A 188 15.05 -6.90 10.09
CA GLU A 188 15.46 -5.73 9.30
C GLU A 188 15.36 -4.40 10.08
N TYR A 189 14.57 -4.34 11.15
CA TYR A 189 14.22 -3.10 11.84
C TYR A 189 14.84 -2.95 13.23
N VAL A 190 15.31 -4.05 13.84
CA VAL A 190 15.85 -4.07 15.22
C VAL A 190 16.97 -3.06 15.46
N ARG A 191 17.80 -2.80 14.43
CA ARG A 191 18.94 -1.86 14.50
C ARG A 191 18.69 -0.52 13.80
N SER A 192 17.47 -0.30 13.31
CA SER A 192 17.10 0.91 12.56
C SER A 192 16.68 2.03 13.51
N ARG A 193 16.75 3.28 13.03
CA ARG A 193 16.13 4.44 13.71
C ARG A 193 14.87 4.83 12.95
N LEU A 194 13.71 4.43 13.46
CA LEU A 194 12.41 4.68 12.84
C LEU A 194 11.78 5.96 13.41
N GLY A 195 12.45 7.10 13.24
CA GLY A 195 11.97 8.39 13.75
C GLY A 195 12.09 8.57 15.28
N GLY A 196 12.43 7.51 16.01
CA GLY A 196 12.59 7.53 17.47
C GLY A 196 13.37 6.31 17.98
N PRO A 197 13.48 6.15 19.31
CA PRO A 197 14.09 4.97 19.91
C PRO A 197 13.29 3.72 19.58
N VAL A 198 13.98 2.65 19.17
CA VAL A 198 13.36 1.35 18.91
C VAL A 198 13.39 0.52 20.19
N HIS A 199 12.22 0.12 20.68
CA HIS A 199 12.08 -0.75 21.83
C HIS A 199 11.92 -2.20 21.37
N VAL A 200 12.97 -3.00 21.53
CA VAL A 200 12.98 -4.40 21.11
C VAL A 200 12.24 -5.25 22.13
N VAL A 201 11.08 -5.77 21.75
CA VAL A 201 10.31 -6.71 22.55
C VAL A 201 10.68 -8.13 22.12
N LYS A 202 11.24 -8.92 23.05
CA LYS A 202 11.48 -10.35 22.78
C LYS A 202 10.14 -11.06 22.67
N PRO A 203 9.94 -11.95 21.67
CA PRO A 203 8.73 -12.73 21.57
C PRO A 203 8.67 -13.67 22.77
N ALA A 204 7.68 -13.45 23.63
CA ALA A 204 7.44 -14.26 24.81
C ALA A 204 5.94 -14.50 24.94
N ILE A 205 5.57 -15.73 25.25
CA ILE A 205 4.20 -16.13 25.51
C ILE A 205 4.07 -16.32 27.02
N ASN A 206 3.18 -15.57 27.66
CA ASN A 206 2.86 -15.75 29.07
C ASN A 206 1.42 -16.27 29.21
N PRO A 207 1.23 -17.58 29.48
CA PRO A 207 -0.10 -18.17 29.65
C PRO A 207 -0.94 -17.54 30.76
N ALA A 208 -0.30 -16.91 31.76
CA ALA A 208 -1.01 -16.20 32.82
C ALA A 208 -1.73 -14.92 32.34
N TYR A 209 -1.34 -14.37 31.18
CA TYR A 209 -1.98 -13.21 30.55
C TYR A 209 -2.97 -13.60 29.45
N MET A 210 -3.13 -14.89 29.18
CA MET A 210 -4.07 -15.40 28.18
C MET A 210 -5.43 -15.64 28.81
N THR A 211 -6.48 -15.47 28.01
CA THR A 211 -7.80 -15.99 28.36
C THR A 211 -7.79 -17.53 28.34
N PRO A 212 -8.72 -18.20 29.05
CA PRO A 212 -8.85 -19.65 28.97
C PRO A 212 -9.06 -20.15 27.53
N VAL A 213 -9.75 -19.37 26.69
CA VAL A 213 -10.03 -19.73 25.29
C VAL A 213 -8.75 -19.73 24.46
N GLU A 214 -7.91 -18.71 24.59
CA GLU A 214 -6.62 -18.64 23.88
C GLU A 214 -5.69 -19.79 24.28
N LEU A 215 -5.61 -20.09 25.58
CA LEU A 215 -4.76 -21.19 26.06
C LEU A 215 -5.30 -22.56 25.61
N MET A 216 -6.62 -22.77 25.66
CA MET A 216 -7.25 -23.97 25.10
C MET A 216 -7.00 -24.13 23.60
N GLN A 217 -7.04 -23.04 22.82
CA GLN A 217 -6.71 -23.07 21.40
C GLN A 217 -5.25 -23.50 21.16
N LEU A 218 -4.31 -23.02 21.97
CA LEU A 218 -2.90 -23.44 21.90
C LEU A 218 -2.73 -24.93 22.28
N MET A 219 -3.51 -25.40 23.25
CA MET A 219 -3.59 -26.81 23.65
C MET A 219 -4.40 -27.67 22.67
N ARG A 220 -4.97 -27.09 21.61
CA ARG A 220 -5.84 -27.77 20.62
C ARG A 220 -7.09 -28.42 21.23
N VAL A 221 -7.62 -27.83 22.30
CA VAL A 221 -8.91 -28.21 22.88
C VAL A 221 -10.01 -27.54 22.06
N GLU A 222 -10.75 -28.34 21.28
CA GLU A 222 -11.82 -27.83 20.44
C GLU A 222 -13.04 -27.36 21.26
N PRO A 223 -13.79 -26.33 20.80
CA PRO A 223 -14.95 -25.78 21.54
C PRO A 223 -16.07 -26.79 21.84
N HIS A 224 -16.13 -27.91 21.12
CA HIS A 224 -17.16 -28.93 21.30
C HIS A 224 -16.82 -29.94 22.40
N TYR A 225 -15.61 -29.90 22.97
CA TYR A 225 -15.18 -30.73 24.10
C TYR A 225 -15.65 -30.14 25.44
N HIS A 226 -16.96 -30.12 25.66
CA HIS A 226 -17.58 -29.44 26.82
C HIS A 226 -17.11 -29.95 28.18
N VAL A 227 -16.75 -31.24 28.29
CA VAL A 227 -16.25 -31.82 29.55
C VAL A 227 -14.85 -31.29 29.84
N GLN A 228 -13.96 -31.35 28.85
CA GLN A 228 -12.60 -30.82 28.91
C GLN A 228 -12.61 -29.32 29.22
N GLU A 229 -13.41 -28.54 28.47
CA GLU A 229 -13.53 -27.10 28.70
C GLU A 229 -13.94 -26.78 30.14
N ARG A 230 -14.93 -27.50 30.68
CA ARG A 230 -15.40 -27.30 32.06
C ARG A 230 -14.29 -27.52 33.08
N PHE A 231 -13.57 -28.64 32.97
CA PHE A 231 -12.48 -28.96 33.90
C PHE A 231 -11.28 -28.03 33.73
N PHE A 232 -10.93 -27.70 32.48
CA PHE A 232 -9.88 -26.74 32.18
C PHE A 232 -10.15 -25.38 32.80
N ARG A 233 -11.36 -24.82 32.61
CA ARG A 233 -11.74 -23.52 33.18
C ARG A 233 -11.72 -23.54 34.72
N LYS A 234 -12.06 -24.67 35.34
CA LYS A 234 -11.99 -24.86 36.79
C LYS A 234 -10.54 -24.83 37.28
N ALA A 235 -9.67 -25.63 36.67
CA ALA A 235 -8.23 -25.66 36.99
C ALA A 235 -7.56 -24.31 36.74
N TYR A 236 -7.82 -23.68 35.59
CA TYR A 236 -7.28 -22.38 35.21
C TYR A 236 -7.58 -21.30 36.26
N ARG A 237 -8.82 -21.23 36.74
CA ARG A 237 -9.21 -20.21 37.74
C ARG A 237 -8.47 -20.41 39.05
N GLU A 238 -8.33 -21.65 39.50
CA GLU A 238 -7.64 -21.96 40.74
C GLU A 238 -6.12 -21.73 40.62
N ALA A 239 -5.53 -22.13 39.49
CA ALA A 239 -4.12 -21.87 39.18
C ALA A 239 -3.81 -20.38 39.12
N LEU A 240 -4.65 -19.58 38.47
CA LEU A 240 -4.48 -18.12 38.41
C LEU A 240 -4.56 -17.49 39.80
N ARG A 241 -5.51 -17.93 40.64
CA ARG A 241 -5.64 -17.46 42.02
C ARG A 241 -4.39 -17.77 42.84
N LYS A 242 -3.85 -18.97 42.72
CA LYS A 242 -2.64 -19.41 43.44
C LYS A 242 -1.37 -18.74 42.94
N SER A 243 -1.26 -18.47 41.63
CA SER A 243 -0.09 -17.80 41.05
C SER A 243 0.13 -16.36 41.54
N ILE A 244 -0.90 -15.73 42.14
CA ILE A 244 -0.79 -14.42 42.76
C ILE A 244 -0.13 -14.51 44.16
N GLN A 245 -0.25 -15.67 44.82
CA GLN A 245 0.10 -15.85 46.24
C GLN A 245 1.39 -16.67 46.44
N GLU A 246 1.72 -17.55 45.51
CA GLU A 246 2.85 -18.49 45.65
C GLU A 246 3.90 -18.26 44.55
N PRO A 247 5.20 -18.30 44.88
CA PRO A 247 6.26 -18.34 43.89
C PRO A 247 6.28 -19.71 43.20
N GLY A 248 5.59 -19.82 42.07
CA GLY A 248 5.54 -20.98 41.17
C GLY A 248 5.01 -20.57 39.79
N GLY A 249 5.37 -21.31 38.74
CA GLY A 249 4.87 -21.02 37.40
C GLY A 249 3.37 -21.26 37.30
N PHE A 250 2.63 -20.36 36.62
CA PHE A 250 1.19 -20.53 36.37
C PHE A 250 0.87 -21.90 35.73
N LEU A 251 1.73 -22.38 34.83
CA LEU A 251 1.57 -23.68 34.18
C LEU A 251 1.72 -24.84 35.16
N ASP A 252 2.72 -24.80 36.05
CA ASP A 252 2.92 -25.85 37.06
C ASP A 252 1.71 -25.94 38.01
N LEU A 253 1.12 -24.80 38.36
CA LEU A 253 -0.09 -24.73 39.16
C LEU A 253 -1.31 -25.25 38.41
N LEU A 254 -1.43 -24.91 37.11
CA LEU A 254 -2.49 -25.41 36.25
C LEU A 254 -2.43 -26.93 36.10
N GLU A 255 -1.24 -27.49 35.89
CA GLU A 255 -1.02 -28.93 35.82
C GLU A 255 -1.41 -29.62 37.12
N LYS A 256 -0.97 -29.10 38.27
CA LYS A 256 -1.35 -29.64 39.59
C LYS A 256 -2.86 -29.64 39.82
N GLU A 257 -3.56 -28.57 39.42
CA GLU A 257 -5.02 -28.51 39.53
C GLU A 257 -5.72 -29.47 38.57
N LEU A 258 -5.19 -29.67 37.36
CA LEU A 258 -5.73 -30.67 36.43
C LEU A 258 -5.54 -32.10 36.96
N VAL A 259 -4.36 -32.44 37.50
CA VAL A 259 -4.09 -33.76 38.11
C VAL A 259 -5.04 -34.01 39.28
N LYS A 260 -5.24 -33.01 40.15
CA LYS A 260 -6.20 -33.11 41.26
C LYS A 260 -7.63 -33.36 40.76
N LEU A 261 -8.06 -32.65 39.72
CA LEU A 261 -9.38 -32.87 39.12
C LEU A 261 -9.51 -34.22 38.42
N GLU A 262 -8.41 -34.77 37.90
CA GLU A 262 -8.39 -36.13 37.33
C GLU A 262 -8.61 -37.19 38.42
N GLU A 263 -7.93 -37.07 39.56
CA GLU A 263 -8.06 -37.99 40.69
C GLU A 263 -9.48 -37.97 41.30
N GLU A 264 -10.12 -36.79 41.31
CA GLU A 264 -11.50 -36.62 41.79
C GLU A 264 -12.56 -37.08 40.77
N ALA A 265 -12.23 -37.17 39.48
CA ALA A 265 -13.16 -37.50 38.41
C ALA A 265 -13.34 -39.02 38.21
N ALA A 266 -14.53 -39.43 37.76
CA ALA A 266 -14.86 -40.83 37.51
C ALA A 266 -15.25 -41.10 36.04
N GLY A 267 -14.96 -42.31 35.56
CA GLY A 267 -15.41 -42.79 34.25
C GLY A 267 -14.93 -41.92 33.08
N ARG A 268 -15.87 -41.48 32.22
CA ARG A 268 -15.57 -40.69 31.01
C ARG A 268 -15.01 -39.29 31.34
N GLU A 269 -15.35 -38.73 32.49
CA GLU A 269 -14.84 -37.42 32.90
C GLU A 269 -13.35 -37.49 33.23
N ARG A 270 -12.89 -38.57 33.87
CA ARG A 270 -11.47 -38.80 34.14
C ARG A 270 -10.64 -38.85 32.85
N GLY A 271 -11.13 -39.57 31.84
CA GLY A 271 -10.48 -39.62 30.52
C GLY A 271 -10.42 -38.25 29.82
N ALA A 272 -11.45 -37.42 29.99
CA ALA A 272 -11.46 -36.05 29.46
C ALA A 272 -10.43 -35.15 30.16
N VAL A 273 -10.31 -35.21 31.50
CA VAL A 273 -9.29 -34.44 32.23
C VAL A 273 -7.88 -34.92 31.90
N ALA A 274 -7.67 -36.24 31.83
CA ALA A 274 -6.38 -36.81 31.43
C ALA A 274 -5.93 -36.34 30.03
N SER A 275 -6.86 -36.12 29.10
CA SER A 275 -6.56 -35.59 27.76
C SER A 275 -6.16 -34.10 27.73
N LEU A 276 -6.27 -33.38 28.85
CA LEU A 276 -5.78 -32.00 28.98
C LEU A 276 -4.34 -31.93 29.50
N ILE A 277 -3.85 -33.02 30.11
CA ILE A 277 -2.53 -33.11 30.73
C ILE A 277 -1.51 -33.71 29.75
N ASN A 278 -1.93 -34.73 29.00
CA ASN A 278 -1.12 -35.47 28.03
C ASN A 278 -1.25 -34.90 26.61
#